data_AF-A0A7S0L788-F1
#
_entry.id   AF-A0A7S0L788-F1
#
_cell.length_a   1.000
_cell.length_b   1.000
_cell.length_c   1.000
_cell.angle_alpha   90.00
_cell.angle_beta   90.00
_cell.angle_gamma   90.00
#
_symmetry.space_group_name_H-M   'P 1'
#
loop_
_entity.id
_entity.type
_entity.pdbx_description
1 polymer ?
#
loop_
_entity_poly.entity_id
_entity_poly.type
_entity_poly.pdbx_seq_one_letter_code
_entity_poly.pdbx_strand_id
1 'polypeptide(L)'
;PRHFLVQMLRFFSLLACASALTLTAQRSVSTAAVRTSRAVTVRMDDIPMVKRDSGVVPTKRPPFACSFEIPKKGIAEYGMCNMNFKPLLTESELVMVTYTLPFGLSAEPKGRVVSVTKDGKGGEKVGDILRFTLQWQGGQPQPAMFDVSACMEKRLQNSFDQVVNALTSNDGTWADEIVLIFERPLEGANVQSFEGVVV
;
A
#
# COMPACT_ATOMS: atom_id res chain seq x y z
N PRO A 1 45.07 7.16 56.95
CA PRO A 1 45.96 8.06 56.17
C PRO A 1 45.32 8.48 54.84
N ARG A 2 44.85 9.74 54.79
CA ARG A 2 44.56 10.58 53.62
C ARG A 2 43.35 10.19 52.76
N HIS A 3 42.16 10.75 53.06
CA HIS A 3 41.61 12.00 52.52
C HIS A 3 41.10 11.90 51.07
N PHE A 4 39.79 11.65 50.90
CA PHE A 4 38.94 11.99 49.74
C PHE A 4 37.51 11.58 50.17
N LEU A 5 36.44 12.36 50.12
CA LEU A 5 36.17 13.73 49.72
C LEU A 5 34.88 14.11 50.46
N VAL A 6 34.92 15.18 51.24
CA VAL A 6 33.76 15.81 51.89
C VAL A 6 33.14 16.76 50.88
N GLN A 7 31.84 16.63 50.59
CA GLN A 7 30.98 17.82 50.36
C GLN A 7 29.49 17.46 50.40
N MET A 8 28.96 17.40 51.62
CA MET A 8 27.62 17.92 51.93
C MET A 8 27.67 19.45 51.87
N LEU A 9 26.72 20.11 51.20
CA LEU A 9 26.02 21.31 51.67
C LEU A 9 24.96 21.71 50.62
N ARG A 10 23.65 21.65 50.91
CA ARG A 10 22.78 22.75 51.41
C ARG A 10 22.61 23.90 50.37
N PHE A 11 21.49 24.60 50.18
CA PHE A 11 20.21 24.78 50.87
C PHE A 11 19.30 25.64 49.94
N PHE A 12 17.98 25.43 50.01
CA PHE A 12 16.88 26.41 50.03
C PHE A 12 17.05 27.92 49.65
N SER A 13 16.18 28.42 48.76
CA SER A 13 15.43 29.72 48.83
C SER A 13 14.40 29.74 47.67
N LEU A 14 13.06 29.87 47.78
CA LEU A 14 12.07 30.76 48.43
C LEU A 14 11.96 32.20 47.85
N LEU A 15 10.68 32.62 47.72
CA LEU A 15 10.08 33.94 47.41
C LEU A 15 10.01 34.39 45.93
N ALA A 16 9.02 35.14 45.43
CA ALA A 16 7.59 35.45 45.66
C ALA A 16 7.28 36.74 44.83
N CYS A 17 6.00 37.14 44.78
CA CYS A 17 5.41 38.41 44.26
C CYS A 17 4.89 38.33 42.81
N ALA A 18 3.59 38.24 42.48
CA ALA A 18 2.32 38.86 42.91
C ALA A 18 1.93 40.15 42.14
N SER A 19 0.72 40.10 41.56
CA SER A 19 -0.24 41.22 41.28
C SER A 19 0.08 42.14 40.07
N ALA A 20 -0.83 42.71 39.27
CA ALA A 20 -2.29 42.96 39.25
C ALA A 20 -2.67 43.29 37.76
N LEU A 21 -3.81 42.92 37.16
CA LEU A 21 -5.22 43.41 37.29
C LEU A 21 -5.52 44.75 36.60
N THR A 22 -6.23 44.74 35.46
CA THR A 22 -7.25 45.73 34.98
C THR A 22 -7.85 45.25 33.64
N LEU A 23 -9.14 44.84 33.57
CA LEU A 23 -10.35 45.61 33.15
C LEU A 23 -10.19 46.31 31.78
N THR A 24 -11.07 46.30 30.77
CA THR A 24 -12.50 45.99 30.60
C THR A 24 -12.78 46.09 29.09
N ALA A 25 -13.71 45.32 28.52
CA ALA A 25 -14.66 45.81 27.50
C ALA A 25 -15.71 44.72 27.19
N GLN A 26 -16.92 44.94 27.71
CA GLN A 26 -18.13 44.24 27.30
C GLN A 26 -18.43 44.56 25.83
N ARG A 27 -18.67 43.53 25.02
CA ARG A 27 -19.47 43.65 23.81
C ARG A 27 -20.59 42.63 23.83
N SER A 28 -21.79 43.19 23.80
CA SER A 28 -23.10 42.58 23.85
C SER A 28 -23.22 41.43 22.84
N VAL A 29 -23.55 40.23 23.33
CA VAL A 29 -23.98 39.12 22.48
C VAL A 29 -25.45 39.38 22.14
N SER A 30 -25.70 39.83 20.91
CA SER A 30 -27.03 39.86 20.33
C SER A 30 -27.63 38.45 20.33
N THR A 31 -28.86 38.36 20.81
CA THR A 31 -29.78 37.25 20.60
C THR A 31 -29.96 37.00 19.11
N ALA A 32 -29.29 35.97 18.58
CA ALA A 32 -29.60 35.39 17.30
C ALA A 32 -29.85 33.90 17.51
N ALA A 33 -31.04 33.47 17.12
CA ALA A 33 -31.63 32.18 17.36
C ALA A 33 -30.65 31.01 17.15
N VAL A 34 -30.68 30.07 18.09
CA VAL A 34 -30.23 28.70 17.92
C VAL A 34 -30.97 28.12 16.71
N ARG A 35 -30.40 28.28 15.52
CA ARG A 35 -30.66 27.36 14.43
C ARG A 35 -29.97 26.08 14.82
N THR A 36 -30.73 25.18 15.44
CA THR A 36 -30.44 23.76 15.46
C THR A 36 -30.27 23.36 14.00
N SER A 37 -29.04 23.40 13.49
CA SER A 37 -28.68 22.69 12.28
C SER A 37 -28.93 21.23 12.63
N ARG A 38 -30.10 20.72 12.23
CA ARG A 38 -30.33 19.29 12.19
C ARG A 38 -29.15 18.75 11.39
N ALA A 39 -28.24 18.08 12.08
CA ALA A 39 -27.28 17.22 11.43
C ALA A 39 -28.14 16.28 10.60
N VAL A 40 -28.19 16.52 9.28
CA VAL A 40 -28.75 15.56 8.35
C VAL A 40 -27.84 14.36 8.54
N THR A 41 -28.35 13.35 9.23
CA THR A 41 -27.83 12.00 9.17
C THR A 41 -27.87 11.64 7.69
N VAL A 42 -26.75 11.87 7.00
CA VAL A 42 -26.51 11.31 5.68
C VAL A 42 -26.64 9.82 5.89
N ARG A 43 -27.75 9.25 5.45
CA ARG A 43 -27.87 7.79 5.42
C ARG A 43 -26.81 7.32 4.45
N MET A 44 -26.11 6.25 4.81
CA MET A 44 -25.06 5.70 3.95
C MET A 44 -25.59 5.38 2.54
N ASP A 45 -26.91 5.17 2.42
CA ASP A 45 -27.64 4.95 1.16
C ASP A 45 -27.84 6.22 0.30
N ASP A 46 -27.70 7.43 0.85
CA ASP A 46 -27.92 8.70 0.15
C ASP A 46 -26.64 9.25 -0.51
N ILE A 47 -25.50 8.57 -0.35
CA ILE A 47 -24.27 8.91 -1.08
C ILE A 47 -24.41 8.31 -2.48
N PRO A 48 -24.61 9.11 -3.55
CA PRO A 48 -24.66 8.58 -4.89
C PRO A 48 -23.34 7.84 -5.15
N MET A 49 -23.42 6.51 -5.31
CA MET A 49 -22.33 5.71 -5.85
C MET A 49 -22.14 6.14 -7.30
N VAL A 50 -21.39 7.23 -7.52
CA VAL A 50 -20.85 7.54 -8.82
C VAL A 50 -19.92 6.37 -9.12
N LYS A 51 -20.35 5.47 -10.02
CA LYS A 51 -19.45 4.49 -10.63
C LYS A 51 -18.31 5.31 -11.18
N ARG A 52 -17.17 5.31 -10.47
CA ARG A 52 -15.97 6.00 -10.92
C ARG A 52 -15.66 5.35 -12.25
N ASP A 53 -15.89 6.09 -13.32
CA ASP A 53 -15.49 5.69 -14.64
C ASP A 53 -13.97 5.60 -14.56
N SER A 54 -13.44 4.38 -14.46
CA SER A 54 -12.04 4.16 -14.15
C SER A 54 -11.14 4.64 -15.30
N GLY A 55 -11.72 5.11 -16.41
CA GLY A 55 -11.03 5.41 -17.67
C GLY A 55 -10.48 4.15 -18.33
N VAL A 56 -10.69 2.99 -17.71
CA VAL A 56 -10.27 1.69 -18.22
C VAL A 56 -11.35 1.24 -19.18
N VAL A 57 -11.16 1.55 -20.46
CA VAL A 57 -11.98 0.96 -21.53
C VAL A 57 -11.88 -0.55 -21.39
N PRO A 58 -12.98 -1.28 -21.09
CA PRO A 58 -12.94 -2.72 -20.93
C PRO A 58 -12.44 -3.32 -22.23
N THR A 59 -11.24 -3.87 -22.21
CA THR A 59 -10.64 -4.49 -23.38
C THR A 59 -11.47 -5.72 -23.72
N LYS A 60 -11.92 -5.84 -24.99
CA LYS A 60 -12.68 -6.98 -25.50
C LYS A 60 -11.83 -8.26 -25.65
N ARG A 61 -10.67 -8.29 -25.02
CA ARG A 61 -9.66 -9.34 -25.18
C ARG A 61 -10.00 -10.54 -24.30
N PRO A 62 -9.66 -11.78 -24.72
CA PRO A 62 -9.71 -12.92 -23.83
C PRO A 62 -8.93 -12.67 -22.53
N PRO A 63 -9.43 -13.16 -21.38
CA PRO A 63 -8.69 -13.13 -20.12
C PRO A 63 -7.34 -13.83 -20.25
N PHE A 64 -6.36 -13.36 -19.48
CA PHE A 64 -5.15 -14.14 -19.26
C PHE A 64 -5.48 -15.35 -18.39
N ALA A 65 -4.86 -16.48 -18.73
CA ALA A 65 -4.90 -17.71 -17.96
C ALA A 65 -3.46 -18.14 -17.69
N CYS A 66 -3.13 -18.41 -16.42
CA CYS A 66 -1.84 -18.97 -16.05
C CYS A 66 -2.01 -20.03 -14.96
N SER A 67 -1.13 -21.04 -15.02
CA SER A 67 -1.05 -22.11 -14.04
C SER A 67 0.40 -22.32 -13.67
N PHE A 68 0.70 -22.39 -12.37
CA PHE A 68 2.05 -22.67 -11.88
C PHE A 68 2.01 -23.40 -10.55
N GLU A 69 3.05 -24.19 -10.27
CA GLU A 69 3.23 -24.82 -8.96
C GLU A 69 3.69 -23.76 -7.95
N ILE A 70 3.01 -23.67 -6.81
CA ILE A 70 3.40 -22.74 -5.76
C ILE A 70 4.72 -23.24 -5.15
N PRO A 71 5.79 -22.40 -5.13
CA PRO A 71 7.06 -22.80 -4.58
C PRO A 71 6.97 -23.27 -3.14
N LYS A 72 7.76 -24.29 -2.79
CA LYS A 72 7.76 -24.95 -1.50
C LYS A 72 9.17 -25.11 -0.96
N LYS A 73 9.27 -25.23 0.36
CA LYS A 73 10.49 -25.63 1.06
C LYS A 73 10.26 -26.92 1.84
N GLY A 74 11.17 -27.88 1.70
CA GLY A 74 11.10 -29.16 2.40
C GLY A 74 9.89 -30.00 2.00
N ILE A 75 9.12 -30.46 2.99
CA ILE A 75 7.97 -31.37 2.82
C ILE A 75 6.62 -30.67 2.62
N ALA A 76 6.61 -29.33 2.53
CA ALA A 76 5.36 -28.58 2.36
C ALA A 76 4.79 -28.77 0.95
N GLU A 77 3.51 -29.13 0.82
CA GLU A 77 2.84 -29.22 -0.48
C GLU A 77 1.70 -28.21 -0.56
N TYR A 78 1.86 -27.22 -1.43
CA TYR A 78 0.86 -26.16 -1.66
C TYR A 78 -0.01 -26.41 -2.89
N GLY A 79 0.49 -27.20 -3.84
CA GLY A 79 -0.22 -27.55 -5.07
C GLY A 79 -0.09 -26.49 -6.19
N MET A 80 -1.04 -26.54 -7.12
CA MET A 80 -1.06 -25.68 -8.31
C MET A 80 -1.93 -24.45 -8.08
N CYS A 81 -1.41 -23.28 -8.43
CA CYS A 81 -2.19 -22.06 -8.55
C CYS A 81 -2.73 -21.95 -9.98
N ASN A 82 -4.05 -21.80 -10.13
CA ASN A 82 -4.70 -21.55 -11.41
C ASN A 82 -5.40 -20.18 -11.35
N MET A 83 -5.02 -19.27 -12.24
CA MET A 83 -5.55 -17.90 -12.24
C MET A 83 -6.07 -17.53 -13.62
N ASN A 84 -7.25 -16.90 -13.63
CA ASN A 84 -7.81 -16.26 -14.80
C ASN A 84 -8.15 -14.80 -14.44
N PHE A 85 -7.59 -13.84 -15.17
CA PHE A 85 -7.83 -12.42 -14.91
C PHE A 85 -7.85 -11.59 -16.18
N LYS A 86 -8.48 -10.42 -16.10
CA LYS A 86 -8.62 -9.52 -17.26
C LYS A 86 -7.33 -8.71 -17.48
N PRO A 87 -6.87 -8.56 -18.73
CA PRO A 87 -5.81 -7.61 -19.06
C PRO A 87 -6.20 -6.18 -18.66
N LEU A 88 -5.25 -5.38 -18.16
CA LEU A 88 -5.46 -3.95 -17.95
C LEU A 88 -5.24 -3.14 -19.22
N LEU A 89 -4.26 -3.56 -20.02
CA LEU A 89 -3.82 -2.86 -21.22
C LEU A 89 -4.55 -3.39 -22.45
N THR A 90 -4.61 -2.53 -23.48
CA THR A 90 -5.17 -2.86 -24.79
C THR A 90 -4.37 -3.97 -25.47
N GLU A 91 -3.05 -3.79 -25.53
CA GLU A 91 -2.09 -4.74 -26.11
C GLU A 91 -1.03 -5.05 -25.06
N SER A 92 -0.98 -6.30 -24.60
CA SER A 92 -0.04 -6.71 -23.55
C SER A 92 0.23 -8.22 -23.58
N GLU A 93 1.28 -8.66 -22.90
CA GLU A 93 1.56 -10.08 -22.67
C GLU A 93 1.68 -10.37 -21.17
N LEU A 94 1.33 -11.59 -20.77
CA LEU A 94 1.54 -12.05 -19.41
C LEU A 94 2.97 -12.58 -19.29
N VAL A 95 3.70 -12.08 -18.29
CA VAL A 95 5.06 -12.50 -17.99
C VAL A 95 5.08 -13.03 -16.56
N MET A 96 5.37 -14.32 -16.42
CA MET A 96 5.52 -14.95 -15.11
C MET A 96 7.00 -15.11 -14.82
N VAL A 97 7.43 -14.64 -13.65
CA VAL A 97 8.82 -14.68 -13.24
C VAL A 97 8.91 -15.32 -11.86
N THR A 98 9.74 -16.35 -11.77
CA THR A 98 10.09 -16.99 -10.49
C THR A 98 11.44 -16.48 -10.04
N TYR A 99 11.52 -16.01 -8.80
CA TYR A 99 12.76 -15.57 -8.16
C TYR A 99 13.14 -16.50 -7.01
N THR A 100 14.42 -16.83 -6.92
CA THR A 100 15.00 -17.41 -5.71
C THR A 100 15.25 -16.30 -4.67
N LEU A 101 14.98 -16.61 -3.40
CA LEU A 101 15.18 -15.70 -2.26
C LEU A 101 16.66 -15.71 -1.79
N PRO A 102 17.21 -14.57 -1.37
CA PRO A 102 16.62 -13.22 -1.44
C PRO A 102 16.62 -12.69 -2.88
N PHE A 103 15.55 -11.99 -3.26
CA PHE A 103 15.43 -11.33 -4.57
C PHE A 103 15.44 -9.81 -4.44
N GLY A 104 15.74 -9.13 -5.55
CA GLY A 104 15.61 -7.68 -5.66
C GLY A 104 14.72 -7.35 -6.84
N LEU A 105 13.72 -6.48 -6.62
CA LEU A 105 12.82 -5.99 -7.66
C LEU A 105 12.94 -4.47 -7.74
N SER A 106 13.29 -3.96 -8.92
CA SER A 106 13.31 -2.51 -9.19
C SER A 106 11.95 -2.08 -9.72
N ALA A 107 11.01 -1.79 -8.83
CA ALA A 107 9.67 -1.33 -9.20
C ALA A 107 9.20 -0.17 -8.31
N GLU A 108 8.47 0.76 -8.91
CA GLU A 108 7.98 1.96 -8.23
C GLU A 108 6.47 2.14 -8.46
N PRO A 109 5.75 2.73 -7.50
CA PRO A 109 4.33 3.04 -7.67
C PRO A 109 4.16 4.18 -8.68
N LYS A 110 3.45 3.92 -9.77
CA LYS A 110 3.04 4.92 -10.77
C LYS A 110 1.53 5.03 -10.76
N GLY A 111 1.02 5.91 -9.91
CA GLY A 111 -0.42 6.16 -9.75
C GLY A 111 -1.19 4.92 -9.27
N ARG A 112 -1.91 4.26 -10.18
CA ARG A 112 -2.75 3.09 -9.84
C ARG A 112 -2.04 1.75 -10.00
N VAL A 113 -0.78 1.74 -10.43
CA VAL A 113 -0.05 0.51 -10.74
C VAL A 113 1.36 0.55 -10.17
N VAL A 114 2.00 -0.61 -10.05
CA VAL A 114 3.43 -0.72 -9.74
C VAL A 114 4.15 -1.11 -11.02
N SER A 115 5.11 -0.28 -11.45
CA SER A 115 5.82 -0.43 -12.72
C SER A 115 7.29 -0.69 -12.48
N VAL A 116 7.85 -1.64 -13.21
CA VAL A 116 9.27 -1.96 -13.19
C VAL A 116 10.06 -0.80 -13.80
N THR A 117 11.10 -0.36 -13.09
CA THR A 117 11.94 0.80 -13.46
C THR A 117 13.30 0.40 -14.00
N LYS A 118 13.74 -0.84 -13.76
CA LYS A 118 14.97 -1.40 -14.33
C LYS A 118 14.73 -2.83 -14.76
N ASP A 119 15.31 -3.21 -15.89
CA ASP A 119 15.42 -4.61 -16.27
C ASP A 119 16.16 -5.37 -15.17
N GLY A 120 15.68 -6.56 -14.85
CA GLY A 120 16.38 -7.40 -13.88
C GLY A 120 16.56 -8.83 -14.36
N LYS A 121 17.06 -9.64 -13.43
CA LYS A 121 17.64 -10.96 -13.76
C LYS A 121 16.57 -12.01 -14.05
N GLY A 122 15.35 -11.79 -13.60
CA GLY A 122 14.24 -12.72 -13.79
C GLY A 122 13.60 -12.63 -15.17
N GLY A 123 13.96 -11.64 -15.98
CA GLY A 123 13.39 -11.40 -17.30
C GLY A 123 12.25 -10.37 -17.28
N GLU A 124 12.03 -9.71 -16.15
CA GLU A 124 11.27 -8.49 -16.04
C GLU A 124 11.99 -7.34 -16.77
N LYS A 125 11.20 -6.48 -17.42
CA LYS A 125 11.69 -5.35 -18.21
C LYS A 125 11.09 -4.04 -17.73
N VAL A 126 11.78 -2.93 -17.99
CA VAL A 126 11.25 -1.59 -17.74
C VAL A 126 9.88 -1.42 -18.40
N GLY A 127 8.92 -0.96 -17.62
CA GLY A 127 7.54 -0.77 -18.07
C GLY A 127 6.60 -1.94 -17.76
N ASP A 128 7.12 -3.10 -17.34
CA ASP A 128 6.29 -4.21 -16.88
C ASP A 128 5.46 -3.77 -15.66
N ILE A 129 4.18 -4.17 -15.64
CA ILE A 129 3.25 -3.84 -14.57
C ILE A 129 3.10 -5.04 -13.65
N LEU A 130 3.41 -4.90 -12.36
CA LEU A 130 3.21 -5.97 -11.38
C LEU A 130 1.70 -6.15 -11.11
N ARG A 131 1.17 -7.31 -11.45
CA ARG A 131 -0.26 -7.65 -11.31
C ARG A 131 -0.52 -8.45 -10.05
N PHE A 132 0.27 -9.49 -9.83
CA PHE A 132 0.10 -10.38 -8.69
C PHE A 132 1.44 -10.83 -8.11
N THR A 133 1.41 -11.16 -6.82
CA THR A 133 2.52 -11.77 -6.10
C THR A 133 1.99 -12.77 -5.08
N LEU A 134 2.80 -13.76 -4.69
CA LEU A 134 2.46 -14.63 -3.58
C LEU A 134 2.65 -13.90 -2.25
N GLN A 135 1.70 -14.08 -1.34
CA GLN A 135 1.75 -13.54 0.01
C GLN A 135 1.55 -14.67 1.02
N TRP A 136 2.49 -14.81 1.94
CA TRP A 136 2.34 -15.66 3.12
C TRP A 136 1.74 -14.83 4.25
N GLN A 137 0.56 -15.25 4.71
CA GLN A 137 -0.11 -14.58 5.82
C GLN A 137 0.13 -15.38 7.09
N GLY A 138 0.56 -14.70 8.15
CA GLY A 138 0.82 -15.33 9.44
C GLY A 138 -0.42 -16.11 9.92
N GLY A 139 -0.22 -17.40 10.23
CA GLY A 139 -1.28 -18.29 10.69
C GLY A 139 -2.05 -19.04 9.59
N GLN A 140 -1.75 -18.80 8.30
CA GLN A 140 -2.27 -19.61 7.21
C GLN A 140 -1.19 -20.57 6.68
N PRO A 141 -1.52 -21.86 6.47
CA PRO A 141 -0.55 -22.83 6.00
C PRO A 141 -0.22 -22.65 4.51
N GLN A 142 -1.10 -22.04 3.72
CA GLN A 142 -0.92 -21.84 2.28
C GLN A 142 -0.78 -20.35 1.95
N PRO A 143 0.09 -19.98 1.00
CA PRO A 143 0.16 -18.60 0.52
C PRO A 143 -1.09 -18.24 -0.28
N ALA A 144 -1.46 -16.97 -0.21
CA ALA A 144 -2.51 -16.39 -1.03
C ALA A 144 -1.91 -15.64 -2.21
N MET A 145 -2.63 -15.57 -3.33
CA MET A 145 -2.29 -14.63 -4.39
C MET A 145 -2.78 -13.24 -4.04
N PHE A 146 -1.84 -12.32 -3.87
CA PHE A 146 -2.10 -10.93 -3.60
C PHE A 146 -2.27 -10.16 -4.92
N ASP A 147 -3.45 -9.57 -5.12
CA ASP A 147 -3.75 -8.71 -6.26
C ASP A 147 -3.17 -7.30 -6.03
N VAL A 148 -1.99 -7.07 -6.60
CA VAL A 148 -1.27 -5.80 -6.50
C VAL A 148 -2.06 -4.70 -7.18
N SER A 149 -2.70 -4.99 -8.30
CA SER A 149 -3.43 -3.97 -9.05
C SER A 149 -4.72 -3.54 -8.36
N ALA A 150 -5.49 -4.48 -7.80
CA ALA A 150 -6.65 -4.15 -6.99
C ALA A 150 -6.27 -3.40 -5.71
N CYS A 151 -5.11 -3.70 -5.12
CA CYS A 151 -4.58 -2.95 -3.98
C CYS A 151 -4.24 -1.49 -4.34
N MET A 152 -3.54 -1.29 -5.46
CA MET A 152 -3.10 0.02 -5.92
C MET A 152 -4.25 0.87 -6.51
N GLU A 153 -5.28 0.23 -7.09
CA GLU A 153 -6.47 0.92 -7.61
C GLU A 153 -7.23 1.71 -6.52
N LYS A 154 -7.18 1.24 -5.27
CA LYS A 154 -7.79 1.93 -4.12
C LYS A 154 -7.17 3.30 -3.85
N ARG A 155 -5.93 3.55 -4.33
CA ARG A 155 -5.18 4.80 -4.13
C ARG A 155 -5.10 5.21 -2.65
N LEU A 156 -4.87 4.26 -1.76
CA LEU A 156 -4.62 4.58 -0.36
C LEU A 156 -3.14 4.91 -0.17
N GLN A 157 -2.83 5.77 0.79
CA GLN A 157 -1.43 6.15 1.09
C GLN A 157 -0.57 4.93 1.46
N ASN A 158 -1.18 3.92 2.10
CA ASN A 158 -0.52 2.67 2.47
C ASN A 158 -0.70 1.53 1.45
N SER A 159 -1.26 1.79 0.25
CA SER A 159 -1.44 0.74 -0.77
C SER A 159 -0.09 0.17 -1.20
N PHE A 160 0.91 1.02 -1.43
CA PHE A 160 2.23 0.55 -1.82
C PHE A 160 2.94 -0.21 -0.69
N ASP A 161 2.80 0.24 0.56
CA ASP A 161 3.33 -0.47 1.72
C ASP A 161 2.73 -1.88 1.84
N GLN A 162 1.46 -2.07 1.53
CA GLN A 162 0.83 -3.39 1.48
C GLN A 162 1.43 -4.28 0.39
N VAL A 163 1.77 -3.71 -0.78
CA VAL A 163 2.47 -4.44 -1.85
C VAL A 163 3.86 -4.88 -1.38
N VAL A 164 4.62 -3.98 -0.76
CA VAL A 164 5.94 -4.29 -0.21
C VAL A 164 5.84 -5.39 0.85
N ASN A 165 4.89 -5.28 1.78
CA ASN A 165 4.63 -6.29 2.81
C ASN A 165 4.27 -7.66 2.20
N ALA A 166 3.51 -7.68 1.10
CA ALA A 166 3.22 -8.92 0.39
C ALA A 166 4.49 -9.53 -0.22
N LEU A 167 5.30 -8.72 -0.92
CA LEU A 167 6.56 -9.14 -1.54
C LEU A 167 7.58 -9.67 -0.53
N THR A 168 7.63 -9.08 0.66
CA THR A 168 8.56 -9.47 1.74
C THR A 168 7.94 -10.44 2.74
N SER A 169 6.72 -10.94 2.48
CA SER A 169 6.04 -11.85 3.41
C SER A 169 6.71 -13.23 3.50
N ASN A 170 7.42 -13.64 2.45
CA ASN A 170 8.27 -14.81 2.48
C ASN A 170 9.71 -14.41 2.86
N ASP A 171 10.08 -14.71 4.10
CA ASP A 171 11.42 -14.52 4.65
C ASP A 171 12.35 -15.73 4.40
N GLY A 172 11.90 -16.70 3.60
CA GLY A 172 12.61 -17.96 3.34
C GLY A 172 12.22 -19.09 4.29
N THR A 173 11.30 -18.87 5.23
CA THR A 173 10.79 -19.92 6.11
C THR A 173 9.91 -20.92 5.35
N TRP A 174 9.10 -20.44 4.41
CA TRP A 174 8.03 -21.24 3.77
C TRP A 174 8.40 -21.76 2.39
N ALA A 175 9.11 -20.96 1.61
CA ALA A 175 9.62 -21.32 0.29
C ALA A 175 10.95 -20.62 0.03
N ASP A 176 11.82 -21.23 -0.76
CA ASP A 176 13.08 -20.60 -1.20
C ASP A 176 12.90 -19.74 -2.45
N GLU A 177 11.68 -19.68 -3.00
CA GLU A 177 11.35 -18.92 -4.19
C GLU A 177 10.02 -18.16 -4.04
N ILE A 178 9.81 -17.17 -4.90
CA ILE A 178 8.57 -16.42 -5.04
C ILE A 178 8.20 -16.27 -6.51
N VAL A 179 6.91 -16.32 -6.82
CA VAL A 179 6.38 -16.12 -8.16
C VAL A 179 5.75 -14.73 -8.25
N LEU A 180 6.18 -13.96 -9.24
CA LEU A 180 5.64 -12.65 -9.59
C LEU A 180 4.99 -12.74 -10.97
N ILE A 181 3.82 -12.12 -11.11
CA ILE A 181 3.08 -12.07 -12.37
C ILE A 181 3.04 -10.62 -12.82
N PHE A 182 3.60 -10.39 -14.00
CA PHE A 182 3.63 -9.10 -14.66
C PHE A 182 2.72 -9.09 -15.89
N GLU A 183 2.22 -7.90 -16.22
CA GLU A 183 1.62 -7.59 -17.50
C GLU A 183 2.56 -6.63 -18.24
N ARG A 184 3.14 -7.11 -19.34
CA ARG A 184 4.06 -6.34 -20.16
C ARG A 184 3.29 -5.62 -21.27
N PRO A 185 3.40 -4.28 -21.40
CA PRO A 185 2.84 -3.56 -22.54
C PRO A 185 3.53 -3.96 -23.84
N LEU A 186 2.74 -4.20 -24.90
CA LEU A 186 3.23 -4.36 -26.27
C LEU A 186 3.21 -3.01 -27.01
N GLU A 187 3.83 -2.95 -28.18
CA GLU A 187 3.79 -1.75 -29.03
C GLU A 187 2.33 -1.36 -29.32
N GLY A 188 1.95 -0.13 -28.95
CA GLY A 188 0.57 0.38 -29.08
C GLY A 188 -0.29 0.29 -27.81
N ALA A 189 0.24 -0.23 -26.70
CA ALA A 189 -0.47 -0.25 -25.42
C ALA A 189 -0.72 1.17 -24.88
N ASN A 190 -1.95 1.47 -24.46
CA ASN A 190 -2.27 2.74 -23.79
C ASN A 190 -1.88 2.71 -22.31
N VAL A 191 -0.61 3.07 -22.02
CA VAL A 191 -0.06 3.11 -20.65
C VAL A 191 -0.39 4.43 -19.92
N GLN A 192 -0.81 5.48 -20.65
CA GLN A 192 -1.07 6.81 -20.10
C GLN A 192 -2.25 6.86 -19.13
N SER A 193 -3.16 5.88 -19.19
CA SER A 193 -4.34 5.79 -18.32
C SER A 193 -4.02 5.55 -16.83
N PHE A 194 -2.78 5.15 -16.50
CA PHE A 194 -2.38 4.86 -15.11
C PHE A 194 -1.58 6.00 -14.44
N GLU A 195 -1.18 7.01 -15.22
CA GLU A 195 -0.45 8.16 -14.71
C GLU A 195 -1.38 9.03 -13.86
N GLY A 196 -1.12 9.07 -12.55
CA GLY A 196 -1.86 9.89 -11.61
C GLY A 196 -1.09 10.01 -10.30
N VAL A 197 -1.24 11.13 -9.61
CA VAL A 197 -0.63 11.33 -8.30
C VAL A 197 -1.40 10.53 -7.26
N VAL A 198 -0.69 9.81 -6.39
CA VAL A 198 -1.26 9.19 -5.18
C VAL A 198 -1.63 10.34 -4.23
N VAL A 199 -2.91 10.43 -3.85
CA VAL A 199 -3.44 11.50 -2.97
C VAL A 199 -3.47 11.02 -1.52
#